data_AF-A0A4Y9TBM9-F1
#
_entry.id   AF-A0A4Y9TBM9-F1
#
_cell.length_a   1.000
_cell.length_b   1.000
_cell.length_c   1.000
_cell.angle_alpha   90.00
_cell.angle_beta   90.00
_cell.angle_gamma   90.00
#
_symmetry.space_group_name_H-M   'P 1'
#
loop_
_entity.id
_entity.type
_entity.pdbx_description
1 polymer ?
#
loop_
_entity_poly.entity_id
_entity_poly.type
_entity_poly.pdbx_seq_one_letter_code
_entity_poly.pdbx_strand_id
1 'polypeptide(L)' 'MIREEFPGERRPDFQDEVKPLLGDLHRRAYAYVRDTSDAEDLVQETLLRAYRAFDRLGDD' A
#
# COMPACT_ATOMS: atom_id res chain seq x y z
N MET A 1 6.81 -33.89 0.74
CA MET A 1 5.54 -33.23 1.10
C MET A 1 5.41 -31.99 0.25
N ILE A 2 4.69 -32.08 -0.87
CA ILE A 2 4.33 -30.91 -1.69
C ILE A 2 3.04 -30.37 -1.07
N ARG A 3 3.06 -29.14 -0.55
CA ARG A 3 1.83 -28.46 -0.15
C ARG A 3 1.09 -28.12 -1.44
N GLU A 4 0.00 -28.83 -1.72
CA GLU A 4 -0.97 -28.42 -2.73
C GLU A 4 -1.57 -27.09 -2.27
N GLU A 5 -1.11 -25.97 -2.84
CA GLU A 5 -1.84 -24.72 -2.73
C GLU A 5 -3.09 -24.85 -3.61
N PHE A 6 -4.22 -25.11 -2.96
CA PHE A 6 -5.53 -24.97 -3.57
C PHE A 6 -5.67 -23.54 -4.11
N PRO A 7 -6.08 -23.34 -5.38
CA PRO A 7 -6.33 -22.01 -5.93
C PRO A 7 -7.66 -21.49 -5.38
N GLY A 8 -7.71 -21.24 -4.07
CA GLY A 8 -8.59 -20.24 -3.50
C GLY A 8 -8.05 -18.87 -3.92
N GLU A 9 -8.97 -17.93 -4.13
CA GLU A 9 -8.74 -16.55 -4.53
C GLU A 9 -7.63 -15.91 -3.67
N ARG A 10 -6.37 -16.01 -4.13
CA ARG A 10 -5.23 -15.42 -3.43
C ARG A 10 -5.38 -13.92 -3.57
N ARG A 11 -5.73 -13.25 -2.47
CA ARG A 11 -5.73 -11.78 -2.40
C ARG A 11 -4.34 -11.30 -2.85
N PRO A 12 -4.26 -10.30 -3.74
CA PRO A 12 -2.99 -9.78 -4.23
C PRO A 12 -2.14 -9.24 -3.07
N ASP A 13 -0.82 -9.34 -3.18
CA ASP A 13 0.09 -8.80 -2.17
C ASP A 13 -0.06 -7.27 -2.13
N PHE A 14 -0.20 -6.70 -0.93
CA PHE A 14 -0.30 -5.26 -0.73
C PHE A 14 0.81 -4.48 -1.44
N GLN A 15 2.04 -5.03 -1.46
CA GLN A 15 3.17 -4.38 -2.11
C GLN A 15 2.98 -4.27 -3.62
N ASP A 16 2.43 -5.30 -4.26
CA ASP A 16 2.21 -5.31 -5.71
C ASP A 16 1.14 -4.30 -6.12
N GLU A 17 0.08 -4.17 -5.32
CA GLU A 17 -1.01 -3.21 -5.53
C GLU A 17 -0.54 -1.75 -5.33
N VAL A 18 0.32 -1.51 -4.34
CA VAL A 18 0.72 -0.15 -3.96
C VAL A 18 1.90 0.39 -4.76
N LYS A 19 2.84 -0.47 -5.16
CA LYS A 19 4.06 -0.07 -5.90
C LYS A 19 3.80 0.88 -7.08
N PRO A 20 2.80 0.65 -7.97
CA PRO A 20 2.53 1.59 -9.05
C PRO A 20 2.02 2.96 -8.59
N LEU A 21 1.46 3.07 -7.38
CA LEU A 21 0.87 4.29 -6.82
C LEU A 21 1.87 5.18 -6.07
N LEU A 22 3.02 4.63 -5.66
CA LEU A 22 3.98 5.33 -4.79
C LEU A 22 4.46 6.66 -5.36
N GLY A 23 4.76 6.72 -6.65
CA GLY A 23 5.23 7.95 -7.29
C GLY A 23 4.20 9.08 -7.23
N ASP A 24 2.93 8.75 -7.47
CA ASP A 24 1.81 9.70 -7.42
C ASP A 24 1.50 10.13 -6.00
N LEU A 25 1.55 9.20 -5.05
CA LEU A 25 1.34 9.45 -3.64
C LEU A 25 2.42 10.40 -3.09
N HIS A 26 3.69 10.15 -3.41
CA HIS A 26 4.80 11.03 -3.01
C HIS A 26 4.67 12.43 -3.63
N ARG A 27 4.33 12.55 -4.92
CA ARG A 27 4.11 13.86 -5.55
C ARG A 27 2.98 14.65 -4.87
N ARG A 28 1.90 13.99 -4.47
CA ARG A 28 0.80 14.61 -3.72
C ARG A 28 1.22 15.01 -2.30
N ALA A 29 1.93 14.14 -1.59
CA ALA A 29 2.46 14.42 -0.26
C ALA A 29 3.36 15.67 -0.30
N TYR A 30 4.32 15.70 -1.22
CA TYR A 30 5.22 16.84 -1.41
C TYR A 30 4.47 18.14 -1.74
N ALA A 31 3.40 18.08 -2.54
CA ALA A 31 2.59 19.26 -2.85
C ALA A 31 1.93 19.89 -1.60
N TYR A 32 1.66 19.10 -0.56
CA TYR A 32 1.07 19.58 0.70
C TYR A 32 2.11 20.20 1.65
N VAL A 33 3.26 19.54 1.82
CA VAL A 33 4.24 19.94 2.86
C VAL A 33 5.41 20.77 2.33
N ARG A 34 5.75 20.62 1.04
CA ARG A 34 6.89 21.28 0.36
C ARG A 34 8.27 21.03 0.98
N ASP A 35 8.38 20.00 1.80
CA ASP A 35 9.62 19.44 2.31
C ASP A 35 9.71 17.96 1.95
N THR A 36 10.91 17.47 1.61
CA THR A 36 11.09 16.09 1.17
C THR A 36 10.96 15.11 2.33
N SER A 37 11.53 15.42 3.49
CA SER A 37 11.50 14.53 4.66
C SER A 37 10.08 14.39 5.18
N ASP A 38 9.36 15.52 5.32
CA ASP A 38 7.97 15.49 5.76
C ASP A 38 7.05 14.77 4.76
N ALA A 39 7.38 14.84 3.46
CA ALA A 39 6.61 14.15 2.42
C ALA A 39 6.83 12.63 2.49
N GLU A 40 8.08 12.19 2.68
CA GLU A 40 8.41 10.77 2.88
C GLU A 40 7.71 10.22 4.12
N ASP A 41 7.75 10.93 5.25
CA ASP A 41 7.06 10.53 6.47
C ASP A 41 5.54 10.42 6.27
N LEU A 42 4.94 11.38 5.56
CA LEU A 42 3.51 11.35 5.25
C LEU A 42 3.14 10.17 4.34
N VAL A 43 3.97 9.83 3.35
CA VAL A 43 3.79 8.63 2.52
C VAL A 43 3.85 7.39 3.39
N GLN A 44 4.87 7.26 4.24
CA GLN A 44 5.08 6.07 5.08
C GLN A 44 3.92 5.87 6.07
N GLU A 45 3.44 6.92 6.75
CA GLU A 45 2.28 6.86 7.63
C GLU A 45 1.00 6.47 6.88
N THR A 46 0.83 6.96 5.65
CA THR A 46 -0.31 6.59 4.80
C THR A 46 -0.28 5.12 4.43
N LEU A 47 0.88 4.59 4.03
CA LEU A 47 1.05 3.18 3.70
C LEU A 47 0.81 2.27 4.90
N LEU A 48 1.29 2.65 6.09
CA LEU A 48 1.04 1.91 7.34
C LEU A 48 -0.46 1.81 7.66
N ARG A 49 -1.21 2.89 7.46
CA ARG A 49 -2.67 2.87 7.64
C ARG A 49 -3.36 2.00 6.59
N ALA A 50 -2.96 2.13 5.33
CA ALA A 50 -3.50 1.33 4.24
C ALA A 50 -3.26 -0.17 4.48
N TYR A 51 -2.03 -0.56 4.86
CA TYR A 51 -1.68 -1.94 5.17
C TYR A 51 -2.55 -2.53 6.29
N ARG A 52 -2.76 -1.79 7.38
CA ARG A 52 -3.63 -2.23 8.50
C ARG A 52 -5.09 -2.43 8.10
N ALA A 53 -5.55 -1.74 7.06
CA ALA A 53 -6.92 -1.81 6.58
C ALA A 53 -7.08 -2.76 5.38
N PHE A 54 -5.98 -3.17 4.73
CA PHE A 54 -5.98 -3.87 3.45
C PHE A 54 -6.75 -5.20 3.48
N ASP A 55 -6.61 -5.96 4.57
CA ASP A 55 -7.32 -7.24 4.75
C ASP A 55 -8.86 -7.10 4.82
N ARG A 56 -9.38 -5.89 5.06
CA ARG A 56 -10.83 -5.62 5.14
C ARG A 56 -11.36 -4.93 3.88
N LEU A 57 -10.48 -4.58 2.95
CA LEU A 57 -10.84 -3.90 1.73
C LEU A 57 -11.43 -4.93 0.75
N GLY A 58 -12.74 -4.86 0.50
CA GLY A 58 -13.44 -5.78 -0.42
C GLY A 58 -14.42 -6.77 0.23
N ASP A 59 -14.70 -6.64 1.54
CA ASP A 59 -15.73 -7.44 2.23
C ASP A 59 -17.17 -6.84 2.12
N ASP A 60 -17.46 -6.02 1.10
CA ASP A 60 -18.79 -5.44 0.81
C ASP A 60 -19.56 -6.22 -0.28
#